data_AF-A0A1Y4QHJ2-F1
#
_entry.id   AF-A0A1Y4QHJ2-F1
#
_cell.length_a   1.000
_cell.length_b   1.000
_cell.length_c   1.000
_cell.angle_alpha   90.00
_cell.angle_beta   90.00
_cell.angle_gamma   90.00
#
_symmetry.space_group_name_H-M   'P 1'
#
loop_
_entity.id
_entity.type
_entity.pdbx_description
1 polymer ?
#
loop_
_entity_poly.entity_id
_entity_poly.type
_entity_poly.pdbx_seq_one_letter_code
_entity_poly.pdbx_strand_id
1 'polypeptide(L)'
;MKKNLINILNFKQFKIVLLLEGLLVGIISGLVIVGYRICLSNGASLLQEVLSFCKQSFLTVILWFIVLIIIAFIVSKLVDNEPLISGSGIPQLEGEIAGKIDAKWWRVLINKFIGGFLTNFCGLALGREGPSIQLGAMSAKGIGKILKRGKTEERYLLTCGASAGLAAAFHAPLAGVIFALEEVHKHFSAPLLISVMTSSIAADYVMSSILGMDPVFSFKLVGALPSKYYWMIIILGIILGLAGAFYNKALLYVQSIYNKNDQLKTFHKLLIPFILAGILGFLAPQLLGSGDTLVDLLIEGKLTALMIVALLVGKFAFAIICFGSGAPGGIFFPLLVIGCLIGGLFGIFAVNFLNLDPNYINNFILLAMAGYFTAIVRAPVTGIILIFEMTGSLSHLLPITTVSIIAYIVADLLKSKPIYESLLENLLKKRNFSVYKGVGEKVLLDFMINVDSYLDNHQIKDINWPKNCLIVSLHRDGKEFIPKGDTYLKASDIIIVMCDKTDESYIYDAVSSLATEN
;
A
#
# COMPACT_ATOMS: atom_id res chain seq x y z
N MET A 1 32.29 7.41 -30.38
CA MET A 1 30.99 7.25 -31.10
C MET A 1 30.40 5.85 -31.04
N LYS A 2 31.12 4.75 -31.37
CA LYS A 2 30.54 3.37 -31.38
C LYS A 2 29.98 2.87 -30.03
N LYS A 3 30.61 3.18 -28.89
CA LYS A 3 30.10 2.82 -27.54
C LYS A 3 28.76 3.50 -27.19
N ASN A 4 28.56 4.76 -27.61
CA ASN A 4 27.30 5.47 -27.39
C ASN A 4 26.17 4.90 -28.25
N LEU A 5 26.45 4.46 -29.48
CA LEU A 5 25.44 3.84 -30.35
C LEU A 5 24.96 2.49 -29.81
N ILE A 6 25.87 1.64 -29.31
CA ILE A 6 25.53 0.35 -28.69
C ILE A 6 24.73 0.56 -27.40
N ASN A 7 25.11 1.54 -26.57
CA ASN A 7 24.32 1.89 -25.37
C ASN A 7 22.94 2.43 -25.72
N ILE A 8 22.79 3.24 -26.78
CA ILE A 8 21.49 3.75 -27.24
C ILE A 8 20.62 2.63 -27.83
N LEU A 9 21.21 1.69 -28.58
CA LEU A 9 20.51 0.52 -29.12
C LEU A 9 20.05 -0.43 -28.00
N ASN A 10 20.93 -0.73 -27.04
CA ASN A 10 20.59 -1.53 -25.87
C ASN A 10 19.50 -0.85 -25.02
N PHE A 11 19.55 0.48 -24.86
CA PHE A 11 18.55 1.21 -24.10
C PHE A 11 17.17 1.25 -24.79
N LYS A 12 17.13 1.40 -26.13
CA LYS A 12 15.87 1.31 -26.89
C LYS A 12 15.31 -0.11 -26.88
N GLN A 13 16.14 -1.13 -27.05
CA GLN A 13 15.73 -2.54 -26.96
C GLN A 13 15.20 -2.88 -25.57
N PHE A 14 15.86 -2.40 -24.51
CA PHE A 14 15.42 -2.60 -23.13
C PHE A 14 14.02 -2.04 -22.88
N LYS A 15 13.70 -0.84 -23.39
CA LYS A 15 12.36 -0.25 -23.27
C LYS A 15 11.28 -1.08 -23.97
N ILE A 16 11.57 -1.56 -25.18
CA ILE A 16 10.62 -2.38 -25.96
C ILE A 16 10.37 -3.73 -25.26
N VAL A 17 11.43 -4.35 -24.74
CA VAL A 17 11.33 -5.61 -23.99
C VAL A 17 10.46 -5.41 -22.74
N LEU A 18 10.72 -4.39 -21.93
CA LEU A 18 9.89 -4.10 -20.75
C LEU A 18 8.42 -3.81 -21.09
N LEU A 19 8.15 -3.17 -22.23
CA LEU A 19 6.79 -2.92 -22.68
C LEU A 19 6.07 -4.24 -23.03
N LEU A 20 6.70 -5.09 -23.83
CA LEU A 20 6.15 -6.41 -24.19
C LEU A 20 5.95 -7.31 -22.97
N GLU A 21 6.89 -7.26 -22.03
CA GLU A 21 6.77 -8.01 -20.78
C GLU A 21 5.71 -7.43 -19.86
N GLY A 22 5.58 -6.10 -19.80
CA GLY A 22 4.48 -5.42 -19.09
C GLY A 22 3.12 -5.84 -19.63
N LEU A 23 2.96 -5.90 -20.95
CA LEU A 23 1.76 -6.41 -21.62
C LEU A 23 1.45 -7.85 -21.21
N LEU A 24 2.44 -8.74 -21.31
CA LEU A 24 2.30 -10.16 -20.96
C LEU A 24 1.97 -10.34 -19.47
N VAL A 25 2.61 -9.59 -18.58
CA VAL A 25 2.31 -9.55 -17.14
C VAL A 25 0.89 -9.07 -16.91
N GLY A 26 0.44 -8.04 -17.63
CA GLY A 26 -0.90 -7.49 -17.50
C GLY A 26 -1.98 -8.49 -17.87
N ILE A 27 -1.81 -9.20 -18.99
CA ILE A 27 -2.76 -10.23 -19.45
C ILE A 27 -2.83 -11.39 -18.44
N ILE A 28 -1.68 -11.96 -18.06
CA ILE A 28 -1.65 -13.14 -17.17
C ILE A 28 -2.15 -12.78 -15.77
N SER A 29 -1.70 -11.66 -15.22
CA SER A 29 -2.16 -11.18 -13.91
C SER A 29 -3.65 -10.86 -13.95
N GLY A 30 -4.11 -10.17 -15.00
CA GLY A 30 -5.53 -9.88 -15.23
C GLY A 30 -6.40 -11.14 -15.21
N LEU A 31 -6.01 -12.20 -15.92
CA LEU A 31 -6.74 -13.48 -15.91
C LEU A 31 -6.81 -14.10 -14.51
N VAL A 32 -5.71 -14.09 -13.76
CA VAL A 32 -5.68 -14.60 -12.38
C VAL A 32 -6.63 -13.80 -11.48
N ILE A 33 -6.63 -12.47 -11.61
CA ILE A 33 -7.46 -11.57 -10.78
C ILE A 33 -8.93 -11.65 -11.18
N VAL A 34 -9.25 -11.81 -12.47
CA VAL A 34 -10.61 -12.10 -12.95
C VAL A 34 -11.14 -13.37 -12.30
N GLY A 35 -10.38 -14.47 -12.37
CA GLY A 35 -10.75 -15.72 -11.72
C GLY A 35 -10.97 -15.54 -10.22
N TYR A 36 -10.09 -14.78 -9.56
CA TYR A 36 -10.23 -14.46 -8.14
C TYR A 36 -11.52 -13.68 -7.87
N ARG A 37 -11.83 -12.65 -8.65
CA ARG A 37 -13.02 -11.81 -8.48
C ARG A 37 -14.32 -12.59 -8.71
N ILE A 38 -14.37 -13.48 -9.70
CA ILE A 38 -15.51 -14.39 -9.92
C ILE A 38 -15.73 -15.30 -8.71
N CYS A 39 -14.66 -15.89 -8.17
CA CYS A 39 -14.77 -16.68 -6.94
C CYS A 39 -15.31 -15.84 -5.79
N LEU A 40 -14.78 -14.63 -5.58
CA LEU A 40 -15.24 -13.75 -4.50
C LEU A 40 -16.70 -13.31 -4.65
N SER A 41 -17.14 -12.92 -5.85
CA SER A 41 -18.54 -12.50 -6.08
C SER A 41 -19.51 -13.65 -5.82
N ASN A 42 -19.20 -14.85 -6.31
CA ASN A 42 -20.03 -16.04 -6.09
C ASN A 42 -19.98 -16.49 -4.63
N GLY A 43 -18.84 -16.31 -3.95
CA GLY A 43 -18.72 -16.56 -2.52
C GLY A 43 -19.59 -15.61 -1.69
N ALA A 44 -19.62 -14.33 -2.05
CA ALA A 44 -20.44 -13.34 -1.36
C ALA A 44 -21.94 -13.61 -1.53
N SER A 45 -22.40 -13.99 -2.73
CA SER A 45 -23.79 -14.37 -2.96
C SER A 45 -24.16 -15.65 -2.21
N LEU A 46 -23.29 -16.67 -2.26
CA LEU A 46 -23.50 -17.93 -1.53
C LEU A 46 -23.55 -17.72 -0.02
N LEU A 47 -22.73 -16.82 0.54
CA LEU A 47 -22.80 -16.46 1.96
C LEU A 47 -24.19 -15.92 2.34
N GLN A 48 -24.80 -15.06 1.50
CA GLN A 48 -26.14 -14.54 1.76
C GLN A 48 -27.19 -15.65 1.75
N GLU A 49 -27.10 -16.59 0.81
CA GLU A 49 -27.95 -17.78 0.75
C GLU A 49 -27.78 -18.64 2.01
N VAL A 50 -26.54 -18.92 2.41
CA VAL A 50 -26.22 -19.69 3.62
C VAL A 50 -26.79 -19.01 4.87
N LEU A 51 -26.58 -17.70 5.04
CA LEU A 51 -27.10 -16.98 6.20
C LEU A 51 -28.64 -16.96 6.22
N SER A 52 -29.30 -16.83 5.07
CA SER A 52 -30.76 -16.87 4.99
C SER A 52 -31.32 -18.26 5.32
N PHE A 53 -30.67 -19.34 4.85
CA PHE A 53 -30.99 -20.72 5.22
C PHE A 53 -30.76 -20.96 6.72
N CYS A 54 -29.65 -20.48 7.29
CA CYS A 54 -29.33 -20.69 8.69
C CYS A 54 -30.30 -19.97 9.64
N LYS A 55 -30.95 -18.88 9.20
CA LYS A 55 -31.97 -18.19 10.02
C LYS A 55 -33.23 -19.03 10.27
N GLN A 56 -33.44 -20.12 9.53
CA GLN A 56 -34.65 -20.94 9.65
C GLN A 56 -34.66 -21.88 10.87
N SER A 57 -33.49 -22.22 11.43
CA SER A 57 -33.40 -23.16 12.55
C SER A 57 -32.17 -22.91 13.43
N PHE A 58 -32.31 -23.11 14.73
CA PHE A 58 -31.18 -23.00 15.66
C PHE A 58 -30.08 -24.04 15.37
N LEU A 59 -30.46 -25.23 14.87
CA LEU A 59 -29.49 -26.26 14.50
C LEU A 59 -28.62 -25.84 13.31
N THR A 60 -29.20 -25.16 12.31
CA THR A 60 -28.45 -24.69 11.14
C THR A 60 -27.50 -23.54 11.48
N VAL A 61 -27.85 -22.71 12.48
CA VAL A 61 -26.91 -21.73 13.07
C VAL A 61 -25.71 -22.44 13.71
N ILE A 62 -25.92 -23.47 14.54
CA ILE A 62 -24.82 -24.22 15.16
C ILE A 62 -23.92 -24.86 14.08
N LEU A 63 -24.53 -25.48 13.07
CA LEU A 63 -23.79 -26.06 11.94
C LEU A 63 -22.94 -25.02 11.22
N TRP A 64 -23.45 -23.80 11.02
CA TRP A 64 -22.67 -22.72 10.42
C TRP A 64 -21.45 -22.33 11.26
N PHE A 65 -21.58 -22.25 12.59
CA PHE A 65 -20.42 -22.02 13.46
C PHE A 65 -19.39 -23.15 13.37
N ILE A 66 -19.81 -24.40 13.25
CA ILE A 66 -18.89 -25.54 13.03
C ILE A 66 -18.15 -25.36 11.69
N VAL A 67 -18.86 -24.98 10.62
CA VAL A 67 -18.25 -24.70 9.31
C VAL A 67 -17.23 -23.56 9.42
N LEU A 68 -17.55 -22.46 10.12
CA LEU A 68 -16.62 -21.35 10.35
C LEU A 68 -15.35 -21.79 11.09
N ILE A 69 -15.47 -22.66 12.09
CA ILE A 69 -14.32 -23.22 12.83
C ILE A 69 -13.44 -24.07 11.89
N ILE A 70 -14.05 -24.91 11.05
CA ILE A 70 -13.34 -25.74 10.07
C ILE A 70 -12.60 -24.86 9.06
N ILE A 71 -13.26 -23.83 8.51
CA ILE A 71 -12.63 -22.92 7.55
C ILE A 71 -11.51 -22.14 8.23
N ALA A 72 -11.69 -21.65 9.46
CA ALA A 72 -10.62 -21.00 10.22
C ALA A 72 -9.41 -21.93 10.41
N PHE A 73 -9.63 -23.23 10.62
CA PHE A 73 -8.56 -24.22 10.68
C PHE A 73 -7.83 -24.37 9.34
N ILE A 74 -8.56 -24.50 8.23
CA ILE A 74 -7.99 -24.58 6.88
C ILE A 74 -7.15 -23.34 6.58
N VAL A 75 -7.70 -22.14 6.80
CA VAL A 75 -6.98 -20.88 6.56
C VAL A 75 -5.75 -20.79 7.46
N SER A 76 -5.82 -21.23 8.72
CA SER A 76 -4.66 -21.27 9.61
C SER A 76 -3.54 -22.16 9.06
N LYS A 77 -3.87 -23.32 8.48
CA LYS A 77 -2.89 -24.20 7.84
C LYS A 77 -2.28 -23.59 6.58
N LEU A 78 -3.06 -22.88 5.78
CA LEU A 78 -2.54 -22.14 4.62
C LEU A 78 -1.53 -21.07 5.07
N VAL A 79 -1.85 -20.33 6.12
CA VAL A 79 -0.97 -19.28 6.68
C VAL A 79 0.28 -19.89 7.32
N ASP A 80 0.16 -21.00 8.05
CA ASP A 80 1.31 -21.70 8.65
C ASP A 80 2.26 -22.25 7.56
N ASN A 81 1.69 -22.76 6.45
CA ASN A 81 2.47 -23.31 5.33
C ASN A 81 3.18 -22.22 4.50
N GLU A 82 2.55 -21.06 4.30
CA GLU A 82 3.15 -19.92 3.61
C GLU A 82 2.81 -18.61 4.35
N PRO A 83 3.63 -18.19 5.33
CA PRO A 83 3.27 -17.06 6.18
C PRO A 83 3.27 -15.70 5.46
N LEU A 84 3.78 -15.62 4.23
CA LEU A 84 3.72 -14.41 3.41
C LEU A 84 2.32 -14.11 2.85
N ILE A 85 1.36 -15.02 2.99
CA ILE A 85 -0.05 -14.74 2.60
C ILE A 85 -0.82 -13.93 3.65
N SER A 86 -0.28 -13.76 4.87
CA SER A 86 -0.96 -13.09 5.98
C SER A 86 -1.20 -11.60 5.71
N GLY A 87 -2.37 -11.10 6.12
CA GLY A 87 -2.73 -9.68 5.98
C GLY A 87 -2.82 -9.24 4.51
N SER A 88 -2.41 -8.00 4.23
CA SER A 88 -2.66 -7.34 2.95
C SER A 88 -1.95 -8.02 1.79
N GLY A 89 -0.63 -8.17 1.85
CA GLY A 89 0.21 -8.58 0.71
C GLY A 89 1.04 -7.42 0.14
N ILE A 90 0.60 -6.18 0.33
CA ILE A 90 1.33 -4.97 -0.07
C ILE A 90 2.67 -4.83 0.69
N PRO A 91 2.72 -4.96 2.05
CA PRO A 91 4.00 -4.90 2.76
C PRO A 91 4.99 -5.98 2.30
N GLN A 92 4.50 -7.17 1.99
CA GLN A 92 5.34 -8.27 1.49
C GLN A 92 5.94 -7.94 0.13
N LEU A 93 5.15 -7.34 -0.75
CA LEU A 93 5.59 -6.87 -2.06
C LEU A 93 6.62 -5.72 -1.96
N GLU A 94 6.39 -4.75 -1.08
CA GLU A 94 7.40 -3.72 -0.80
C GLU A 94 8.71 -4.33 -0.29
N GLY A 95 8.61 -5.35 0.57
CA GLY A 95 9.78 -6.11 1.04
C GLY A 95 10.52 -6.84 -0.10
N GLU A 96 9.82 -7.36 -1.10
CA GLU A 96 10.40 -7.98 -2.31
C GLU A 96 11.12 -6.96 -3.19
N ILE A 97 10.48 -5.82 -3.43
CA ILE A 97 11.07 -4.72 -4.22
C ILE A 97 12.30 -4.15 -3.51
N ALA A 98 12.24 -3.99 -2.19
CA ALA A 98 13.38 -3.60 -1.36
C ALA A 98 14.46 -4.69 -1.25
N GLY A 99 14.20 -5.92 -1.72
CA GLY A 99 15.13 -7.06 -1.61
C GLY A 99 15.30 -7.62 -0.20
N LYS A 100 14.38 -7.32 0.71
CA LYS A 100 14.35 -7.82 2.09
C LYS A 100 13.57 -9.13 2.22
N ILE A 101 12.73 -9.45 1.24
CA ILE A 101 11.92 -10.67 1.17
C ILE A 101 12.18 -11.33 -0.19
N ASP A 102 12.16 -12.67 -0.22
CA ASP A 102 12.16 -13.46 -1.45
C ASP A 102 11.13 -14.60 -1.31
N ALA A 103 9.91 -14.36 -1.79
CA ALA A 103 8.80 -15.29 -1.70
C ALA A 103 8.82 -16.31 -2.84
N LYS A 104 8.36 -17.53 -2.53
CA LYS A 104 8.10 -18.57 -3.53
C LYS A 104 6.79 -18.27 -4.24
N TRP A 105 6.88 -17.66 -5.43
CA TRP A 105 5.75 -17.08 -6.15
C TRP A 105 4.53 -18.00 -6.26
N TRP A 106 4.72 -19.29 -6.60
CA TRP A 106 3.61 -20.24 -6.80
C TRP A 106 2.90 -20.60 -5.49
N ARG A 107 3.63 -20.69 -4.38
CA ARG A 107 3.05 -20.99 -3.06
C ARG A 107 2.21 -19.83 -2.56
N VAL A 108 2.74 -18.61 -2.69
CA VAL A 108 1.99 -17.40 -2.32
C VAL A 108 0.78 -17.25 -3.21
N LEU A 109 0.90 -17.43 -4.53
CA LEU A 109 -0.20 -17.31 -5.47
C LEU A 109 -1.36 -18.25 -5.12
N ILE A 110 -1.10 -19.55 -4.96
CA ILE A 110 -2.15 -20.54 -4.67
C ILE A 110 -2.74 -20.32 -3.26
N ASN A 111 -1.91 -20.19 -2.24
CA ASN A 111 -2.39 -20.11 -0.87
C ASN A 111 -3.10 -18.79 -0.58
N LYS A 112 -2.66 -17.67 -1.20
CA LYS A 112 -3.31 -16.36 -1.05
C LYS A 112 -4.66 -16.34 -1.74
N PHE A 113 -4.76 -16.95 -2.93
CA PHE A 113 -6.02 -17.06 -3.65
C PHE A 113 -7.06 -17.81 -2.81
N ILE A 114 -6.71 -19.01 -2.32
CA ILE A 114 -7.63 -19.84 -1.53
C ILE A 114 -7.93 -19.19 -0.18
N GLY A 115 -6.91 -18.70 0.54
CA GLY A 115 -7.09 -18.06 1.84
C GLY A 115 -7.89 -16.77 1.78
N GLY A 116 -7.67 -15.95 0.75
CA GLY A 116 -8.44 -14.73 0.50
C GLY A 116 -9.90 -15.03 0.13
N PHE A 117 -10.14 -16.06 -0.68
CA PHE A 117 -11.50 -16.51 -0.99
C PHE A 117 -12.23 -16.99 0.26
N LEU A 118 -11.63 -17.87 1.07
CA LEU A 118 -12.26 -18.45 2.26
C LEU A 118 -12.57 -17.39 3.34
N THR A 119 -11.68 -16.42 3.54
CA THR A 119 -11.91 -15.33 4.50
C THR A 119 -13.05 -14.41 4.04
N ASN A 120 -13.10 -14.06 2.76
CA ASN A 120 -14.17 -13.26 2.19
C ASN A 120 -15.52 -14.01 2.21
N PHE A 121 -15.52 -15.29 1.82
CA PHE A 121 -16.69 -16.18 1.88
C PHE A 121 -17.27 -16.26 3.30
N CYS A 122 -16.43 -16.26 4.33
CA CYS A 122 -16.89 -16.28 5.73
C CYS A 122 -17.32 -14.90 6.25
N GLY A 123 -17.30 -13.86 5.42
CA GLY A 123 -17.78 -12.52 5.77
C GLY A 123 -16.80 -11.65 6.56
N LEU A 124 -15.51 -12.02 6.64
CA LEU A 124 -14.52 -11.17 7.32
C LEU A 124 -14.45 -9.79 6.66
N ALA A 125 -14.26 -8.74 7.47
CA ALA A 125 -14.17 -7.36 7.00
C ALA A 125 -12.81 -7.03 6.36
N LEU A 126 -12.53 -7.67 5.23
CA LEU A 126 -11.29 -7.57 4.48
C LEU A 126 -11.59 -7.28 3.00
N GLY A 127 -10.76 -6.44 2.39
CA GLY A 127 -10.82 -6.11 0.97
C GLY A 127 -10.06 -7.11 0.10
N ARG A 128 -10.49 -7.24 -1.15
CA ARG A 128 -9.82 -8.09 -2.16
C ARG A 128 -8.54 -7.49 -2.74
N GLU A 129 -8.38 -6.18 -2.60
CA GLU A 129 -7.35 -5.38 -3.28
C GLU A 129 -5.92 -5.76 -2.93
N GLY A 130 -5.62 -5.88 -1.63
CA GLY A 130 -4.30 -6.35 -1.16
C GLY A 130 -3.94 -7.72 -1.76
N PRO A 131 -4.82 -8.73 -1.63
CA PRO A 131 -4.68 -10.01 -2.34
C PRO A 131 -4.48 -9.86 -3.84
N SER A 132 -5.29 -9.07 -4.55
CA SER A 132 -5.16 -8.89 -6.01
C SER A 132 -3.80 -8.31 -6.40
N ILE A 133 -3.30 -7.31 -5.67
CA ILE A 133 -1.96 -6.73 -5.86
C ILE A 133 -0.87 -7.79 -5.66
N GLN A 134 -0.96 -8.56 -4.58
CA GLN A 134 0.02 -9.61 -4.29
C GLN A 134 -0.04 -10.75 -5.31
N LEU A 135 -1.23 -11.17 -5.71
CA LEU A 135 -1.43 -12.20 -6.74
C LEU A 135 -0.85 -11.74 -8.08
N GLY A 136 -1.15 -10.51 -8.52
CA GLY A 136 -0.58 -9.94 -9.73
C GLY A 136 0.95 -9.85 -9.69
N ALA A 137 1.51 -9.40 -8.57
CA ALA A 137 2.97 -9.38 -8.39
C ALA A 137 3.59 -10.79 -8.41
N MET A 138 2.96 -11.80 -7.79
CA MET A 138 3.47 -13.18 -7.82
C MET A 138 3.34 -13.81 -9.21
N SER A 139 2.28 -13.50 -9.96
CA SER A 139 2.17 -13.86 -11.39
C SER A 139 3.34 -13.26 -12.18
N ALA A 140 3.63 -11.98 -11.98
CA ALA A 140 4.75 -11.30 -12.60
C ALA A 140 6.12 -11.89 -12.20
N LYS A 141 6.28 -12.27 -10.93
CA LYS A 141 7.48 -12.97 -10.45
C LYS A 141 7.67 -14.30 -11.16
N GLY A 142 6.60 -15.07 -11.32
CA GLY A 142 6.62 -16.33 -12.07
C GLY A 142 7.07 -16.14 -13.51
N ILE A 143 6.52 -15.13 -14.19
CA ILE A 143 6.91 -14.74 -15.55
C ILE A 143 8.40 -14.36 -15.60
N GLY A 144 8.85 -13.50 -14.68
CA GLY A 144 10.26 -13.10 -14.59
C GLY A 144 11.22 -14.29 -14.41
N LYS A 145 10.85 -15.27 -13.58
CA LYS A 145 11.63 -16.51 -13.41
C LYS A 145 11.65 -17.37 -14.68
N ILE A 146 10.52 -17.51 -15.38
CA ILE A 146 10.43 -18.28 -16.63
C ILE A 146 11.27 -17.63 -17.73
N LEU A 147 11.21 -16.29 -17.83
CA LEU A 147 12.00 -15.49 -18.78
C LEU A 147 13.47 -15.31 -18.34
N LYS A 148 13.87 -15.89 -17.20
CA LYS A 148 15.23 -15.83 -16.63
C LYS A 148 15.76 -14.40 -16.46
N ARG A 149 14.88 -13.48 -16.04
CA ARG A 149 15.20 -12.06 -15.86
C ARG A 149 16.09 -11.82 -14.64
N GLY A 150 16.91 -10.77 -14.74
CA GLY A 150 17.74 -10.33 -13.62
C GLY A 150 16.92 -9.73 -12.47
N LYS A 151 17.52 -9.55 -11.29
CA LYS A 151 16.79 -9.03 -10.11
C LYS A 151 16.17 -7.65 -10.32
N THR A 152 16.84 -6.76 -11.04
CA THR A 152 16.33 -5.42 -11.33
C THR A 152 15.11 -5.47 -12.26
N GLU A 153 15.18 -6.28 -13.32
CA GLU A 153 14.07 -6.49 -14.25
C GLU A 153 12.89 -7.18 -13.56
N GLU A 154 13.17 -8.20 -12.73
CA GLU A 154 12.14 -8.87 -11.93
C GLU A 154 11.38 -7.87 -11.05
N ARG A 155 12.06 -6.90 -10.41
CA ARG A 155 11.41 -5.84 -9.62
C ARG A 155 10.53 -4.91 -10.46
N TYR A 156 10.92 -4.62 -11.70
CA TYR A 156 10.05 -3.88 -12.63
C TYR A 156 8.81 -4.70 -12.99
N LEU A 157 8.96 -6.01 -13.25
CA LEU A 157 7.82 -6.90 -13.51
C LEU A 157 6.91 -7.01 -12.29
N LEU A 158 7.45 -7.15 -11.07
CA LEU A 158 6.67 -7.12 -9.83
C LEU A 158 5.81 -5.86 -9.74
N THR A 159 6.36 -4.71 -10.14
CA THR A 159 5.65 -3.42 -10.15
C THR A 159 4.54 -3.40 -11.21
N CYS A 160 4.80 -3.95 -12.40
CA CYS A 160 3.78 -4.16 -13.43
C CYS A 160 2.64 -5.05 -12.91
N GLY A 161 2.97 -6.17 -12.25
CA GLY A 161 2.00 -7.09 -11.65
C GLY A 161 1.18 -6.44 -10.53
N ALA A 162 1.80 -5.57 -9.73
CA ALA A 162 1.12 -4.81 -8.69
C ALA A 162 0.06 -3.86 -9.28
N SER A 163 0.44 -3.14 -10.35
CA SER A 163 -0.44 -2.23 -11.08
C SER A 163 -1.60 -2.98 -11.73
N ALA A 164 -1.30 -4.10 -12.43
CA ALA A 164 -2.31 -4.99 -12.99
C ALA A 164 -3.28 -5.51 -11.91
N GLY A 165 -2.73 -5.87 -10.75
CA GLY A 165 -3.40 -6.20 -9.51
C GLY A 165 -4.52 -5.23 -9.13
N LEU A 166 -4.13 -3.98 -8.90
CA LEU A 166 -5.06 -2.93 -8.49
C LEU A 166 -6.04 -2.55 -9.62
N ALA A 167 -5.54 -2.43 -10.85
CA ALA A 167 -6.35 -2.05 -12.01
C ALA A 167 -7.50 -3.01 -12.24
N ALA A 168 -7.21 -4.32 -12.30
CA ALA A 168 -8.24 -5.33 -12.48
C ALA A 168 -9.20 -5.38 -11.29
N ALA A 169 -8.73 -5.13 -10.07
CA ALA A 169 -9.58 -5.24 -8.89
C ALA A 169 -10.57 -4.05 -8.72
N PHE A 170 -10.25 -2.88 -9.29
CA PHE A 170 -11.07 -1.67 -9.21
C PHE A 170 -11.64 -1.15 -10.54
N HIS A 171 -11.30 -1.75 -11.68
CA HIS A 171 -11.47 -1.11 -12.99
C HIS A 171 -10.85 0.30 -13.03
N ALA A 172 -9.64 0.42 -12.47
CA ALA A 172 -8.96 1.70 -12.26
C ALA A 172 -7.50 1.63 -12.73
N PRO A 173 -7.26 1.62 -14.06
CA PRO A 173 -5.92 1.45 -14.61
C PRO A 173 -4.96 2.59 -14.25
N LEU A 174 -5.39 3.85 -14.18
CA LEU A 174 -4.50 4.96 -13.82
C LEU A 174 -4.13 4.91 -12.34
N ALA A 175 -5.10 4.59 -11.47
CA ALA A 175 -4.86 4.39 -10.05
C ALA A 175 -3.87 3.24 -9.82
N GLY A 176 -3.98 2.16 -10.60
CA GLY A 176 -3.03 1.04 -10.56
C GLY A 176 -1.60 1.48 -10.82
N VAL A 177 -1.41 2.33 -11.82
CA VAL A 177 -0.09 2.86 -12.20
C VAL A 177 0.47 3.74 -11.10
N ILE A 178 -0.33 4.70 -10.62
CA ILE A 178 0.12 5.64 -9.61
C ILE A 178 0.40 4.91 -8.29
N PHE A 179 -0.45 3.99 -7.86
CA PHE A 179 -0.21 3.20 -6.65
C PHE A 179 1.07 2.38 -6.74
N ALA A 180 1.31 1.72 -7.88
CA ALA A 180 2.51 0.92 -8.07
C ALA A 180 3.79 1.78 -8.00
N LEU A 181 3.73 3.04 -8.42
CA LEU A 181 4.89 3.94 -8.41
C LEU A 181 5.04 4.73 -7.10
N GLU A 182 3.94 5.26 -6.56
CA GLU A 182 3.90 6.10 -5.36
C GLU A 182 4.08 5.26 -4.08
N GLU A 183 3.35 4.15 -3.95
CA GLU A 183 3.36 3.34 -2.72
C GLU A 183 4.32 2.16 -2.81
N VAL A 184 4.31 1.42 -3.92
CA VAL A 184 4.98 0.11 -4.00
C VAL A 184 6.45 0.25 -4.41
N HIS A 185 6.75 0.98 -5.48
CA HIS A 185 8.11 1.09 -6.04
C HIS A 185 8.91 2.28 -5.50
N LYS A 186 8.22 3.39 -5.16
CA LYS A 186 8.80 4.64 -4.62
C LYS A 186 9.89 5.29 -5.49
N HIS A 187 10.01 4.86 -6.75
CA HIS A 187 10.91 5.43 -7.75
C HIS A 187 10.22 5.56 -9.11
N PHE A 188 10.49 6.66 -9.79
CA PHE A 188 9.90 7.00 -11.07
C PHE A 188 10.97 6.97 -12.16
N SER A 189 10.72 6.20 -13.22
CA SER A 189 11.48 6.27 -14.47
C SER A 189 10.55 6.14 -15.65
N ALA A 190 10.82 6.86 -16.74
CA ALA A 190 9.96 6.81 -17.93
C ALA A 190 9.78 5.38 -18.50
N PRO A 191 10.80 4.51 -18.57
CA PRO A 191 10.61 3.12 -19.00
C PRO A 191 9.67 2.33 -18.09
N LEU A 192 9.81 2.49 -16.77
CA LEU A 192 8.97 1.81 -15.79
C LEU A 192 7.52 2.30 -15.88
N LEU A 193 7.32 3.62 -15.99
CA LEU A 193 5.98 4.20 -16.13
C LEU A 193 5.25 3.60 -17.33
N ILE A 194 5.91 3.54 -18.49
CA ILE A 194 5.31 2.99 -19.71
C ILE A 194 4.97 1.50 -19.54
N SER A 195 5.89 0.69 -19.02
CA SER A 195 5.64 -0.76 -18.84
C SER A 195 4.52 -1.03 -17.84
N VAL A 196 4.48 -0.26 -16.74
CA VAL A 196 3.44 -0.36 -15.71
C VAL A 196 2.09 0.07 -16.29
N MET A 197 2.04 1.18 -17.04
CA MET A 197 0.83 1.61 -17.77
C MET A 197 0.32 0.54 -18.74
N THR A 198 1.20 -0.04 -19.56
CA THR A 198 0.83 -1.12 -20.48
C THR A 198 0.26 -2.33 -19.73
N SER A 199 0.87 -2.70 -18.60
CA SER A 199 0.39 -3.80 -17.76
C SER A 199 -0.99 -3.53 -17.17
N SER A 200 -1.17 -2.32 -16.62
CA SER A 200 -2.43 -1.85 -16.03
C SER A 200 -3.58 -1.89 -17.03
N ILE A 201 -3.38 -1.32 -18.21
CA ILE A 201 -4.39 -1.26 -19.29
C ILE A 201 -4.73 -2.67 -19.78
N ALA A 202 -3.73 -3.53 -19.95
CA ALA A 202 -3.96 -4.90 -20.40
C ALA A 202 -4.78 -5.71 -19.39
N ALA A 203 -4.49 -5.56 -18.09
CA ALA A 203 -5.23 -6.23 -17.03
C ALA A 203 -6.67 -5.75 -16.94
N ASP A 204 -6.90 -4.43 -17.03
CA ASP A 204 -8.24 -3.85 -17.01
C ASP A 204 -9.03 -4.19 -18.29
N TYR A 205 -8.39 -4.26 -19.45
CA TYR A 205 -9.03 -4.72 -20.70
C TYR A 205 -9.50 -6.18 -20.59
N VAL A 206 -8.66 -7.06 -20.05
CA VAL A 206 -9.03 -8.47 -19.79
C VAL A 206 -10.19 -8.55 -18.80
N MET A 207 -10.15 -7.75 -17.73
CA MET A 207 -11.22 -7.69 -16.75
C MET A 207 -12.54 -7.22 -17.37
N SER A 208 -12.50 -6.11 -18.11
CA SER A 208 -13.65 -5.49 -18.77
C SER A 208 -14.27 -6.38 -19.84
N SER A 209 -13.46 -7.16 -20.55
CA SER A 209 -13.94 -8.10 -21.57
C SER A 209 -14.72 -9.27 -20.98
N ILE A 210 -14.47 -9.64 -19.72
CA ILE A 210 -15.07 -10.81 -19.07
C ILE A 210 -16.20 -10.43 -18.11
N LEU A 211 -16.01 -9.38 -17.29
CA LEU A 211 -16.96 -8.95 -16.27
C LEU A 211 -17.76 -7.70 -16.63
N GLY A 212 -17.52 -7.09 -17.80
CA GLY A 212 -18.16 -5.84 -18.21
C GLY A 212 -17.46 -4.59 -17.68
N MET A 213 -18.00 -3.42 -18.02
CA MET A 213 -17.43 -2.09 -17.71
C MET A 213 -18.24 -1.32 -16.66
N ASP A 214 -19.03 -2.01 -15.85
CA ASP A 214 -19.84 -1.33 -14.84
C ASP A 214 -18.92 -0.66 -13.80
N PRO A 215 -19.12 0.64 -13.52
CA PRO A 215 -18.31 1.34 -12.52
C PRO A 215 -18.56 0.75 -11.13
N VAL A 216 -17.51 0.72 -10.32
CA VAL A 216 -17.58 0.15 -8.96
C VAL A 216 -18.58 0.91 -8.08
N PHE A 217 -18.74 2.22 -8.30
CA PHE A 217 -19.75 3.04 -7.62
C PHE A 217 -20.55 3.87 -8.63
N SER A 218 -21.86 4.01 -8.38
CA SER A 218 -22.76 4.85 -9.18
C SER A 218 -23.18 6.10 -8.39
N PHE A 219 -22.26 7.06 -8.24
CA PHE A 219 -22.59 8.31 -7.56
C PHE A 219 -23.46 9.21 -8.46
N LYS A 220 -24.64 9.59 -7.97
CA LYS A 220 -25.42 10.70 -8.54
C LYS A 220 -24.87 12.01 -8.00
N LEU A 221 -23.99 12.65 -8.78
CA LEU A 221 -23.39 13.94 -8.45
C LEU A 221 -24.14 15.05 -9.19
N VAL A 222 -24.59 16.07 -8.45
CA VAL A 222 -25.37 17.19 -9.00
C VAL A 222 -24.47 18.22 -9.70
N GLY A 223 -23.17 18.20 -9.42
CA GLY A 223 -22.16 19.06 -10.04
C GLY A 223 -21.04 19.46 -9.07
N ALA A 224 -20.11 20.28 -9.54
CA ALA A 224 -18.98 20.77 -8.74
C ALA A 224 -19.43 21.44 -7.43
N LEU A 225 -18.65 21.25 -6.36
CA LEU A 225 -18.93 21.90 -5.07
C LEU A 225 -18.71 23.42 -5.20
N PRO A 226 -19.68 24.27 -4.85
CA PRO A 226 -19.51 25.72 -4.84
C PRO A 226 -18.36 26.17 -3.93
N SER A 227 -17.66 27.23 -4.35
CA SER A 227 -16.53 27.81 -3.58
C SER A 227 -16.91 28.20 -2.15
N LYS A 228 -18.17 28.58 -1.90
CA LYS A 228 -18.69 28.90 -0.56
C LYS A 228 -18.56 27.76 0.47
N TYR A 229 -18.46 26.50 0.03
CA TYR A 229 -18.35 25.34 0.92
C TYR A 229 -16.91 24.84 1.10
N TYR A 230 -15.90 25.50 0.51
CA TYR A 230 -14.51 25.04 0.57
C TYR A 230 -13.92 25.06 1.98
N TRP A 231 -14.37 25.95 2.86
CA TRP A 231 -13.95 25.95 4.26
C TRP A 231 -14.36 24.67 5.00
N MET A 232 -15.48 24.05 4.61
CA MET A 232 -15.92 22.76 5.16
C MET A 232 -14.98 21.62 4.77
N ILE A 233 -14.36 21.70 3.59
CA ILE A 233 -13.36 20.73 3.12
C ILE A 233 -12.13 20.74 4.04
N ILE A 234 -11.71 21.92 4.50
CA ILE A 234 -10.58 22.06 5.42
C ILE A 234 -10.88 21.35 6.74
N ILE A 235 -12.06 21.59 7.30
CA ILE A 235 -12.51 20.94 8.54
C ILE A 235 -12.59 19.43 8.35
N LEU A 236 -13.19 18.97 7.24
CA LEU A 236 -13.25 17.55 6.92
C LEU A 236 -11.85 16.94 6.82
N GLY A 237 -10.91 17.59 6.14
CA GLY A 237 -9.52 17.14 6.02
C GLY A 237 -8.85 16.97 7.39
N ILE A 238 -9.08 17.89 8.32
CA ILE A 238 -8.57 17.79 9.70
C ILE A 238 -9.18 16.58 10.42
N ILE A 239 -10.50 16.39 10.33
CA ILE A 239 -11.19 15.24 10.92
C ILE A 239 -10.62 13.93 10.37
N LEU A 240 -10.43 13.83 9.04
CA LEU A 240 -9.92 12.63 8.39
C LEU A 240 -8.46 12.35 8.74
N GLY A 241 -7.62 13.39 8.85
CA GLY A 241 -6.24 13.26 9.31
C GLY A 241 -6.14 12.72 10.73
N LEU A 242 -6.94 13.28 11.66
CA LEU A 242 -7.03 12.80 13.04
C LEU A 242 -7.55 11.35 13.10
N ALA A 243 -8.64 11.05 12.39
CA ALA A 243 -9.24 9.73 12.34
C ALA A 243 -8.30 8.69 11.71
N GLY A 244 -7.55 9.07 10.67
CA GLY A 244 -6.57 8.20 10.01
C GLY A 244 -5.38 7.87 10.91
N ALA A 245 -4.84 8.87 11.62
CA ALA A 245 -3.79 8.63 12.62
C ALA A 245 -4.29 7.72 13.76
N PHE A 246 -5.54 7.91 14.21
CA PHE A 246 -6.18 7.04 15.18
C PHE A 246 -6.32 5.60 14.65
N TYR A 247 -6.76 5.42 13.40
CA TYR A 247 -6.85 4.11 12.77
C TYR A 247 -5.51 3.38 12.76
N ASN A 248 -4.42 4.04 12.32
CA ASN A 248 -3.10 3.44 12.29
C ASN A 248 -2.66 2.97 13.68
N LYS A 249 -2.84 3.82 14.69
CA LYS A 249 -2.52 3.48 16.08
C LYS A 249 -3.36 2.32 16.60
N ALA A 250 -4.67 2.33 16.36
CA ALA A 250 -5.59 1.28 16.80
C ALA A 250 -5.28 -0.06 16.13
N LEU A 251 -5.04 -0.07 14.81
CA LEU A 251 -4.71 -1.27 14.07
C LEU A 251 -3.41 -1.92 14.56
N LEU A 252 -2.35 -1.12 14.72
CA LEU A 252 -1.06 -1.60 15.22
C LEU A 252 -1.17 -2.08 16.67
N TYR A 253 -1.99 -1.41 17.50
CA TYR A 253 -2.27 -1.84 18.86
C TYR A 253 -2.98 -3.19 18.90
N VAL A 254 -4.04 -3.40 18.11
CA VAL A 254 -4.73 -4.69 18.00
C VAL A 254 -3.79 -5.79 17.49
N GLN A 255 -2.98 -5.50 16.47
CA GLN A 255 -1.95 -6.43 16.00
C GLN A 255 -0.95 -6.78 17.10
N SER A 256 -0.58 -5.82 17.96
CA SER A 256 0.30 -6.07 19.11
C SER A 256 -0.35 -6.98 20.15
N ILE A 257 -1.65 -6.86 20.41
CA ILE A 257 -2.40 -7.75 21.31
C ILE A 257 -2.36 -9.18 20.79
N TYR A 258 -2.67 -9.38 19.50
CA TYR A 258 -2.60 -10.70 18.87
C TYR A 258 -1.19 -11.30 18.91
N ASN A 259 -0.14 -10.48 18.91
CA ASN A 259 1.24 -10.93 18.91
C ASN A 259 1.89 -10.99 20.31
N LYS A 260 1.28 -10.41 21.36
CA LYS A 260 1.84 -10.38 22.71
C LYS A 260 1.90 -11.75 23.37
N ASN A 261 1.00 -12.66 22.99
CA ASN A 261 0.95 -14.01 23.54
C ASN A 261 1.52 -15.01 22.52
N ASP A 262 2.78 -15.41 22.72
CA ASP A 262 3.47 -16.40 21.87
C ASP A 262 2.81 -17.80 21.90
N GLN A 263 1.97 -18.07 22.90
CA GLN A 263 1.22 -19.32 22.98
C GLN A 263 -0.03 -19.33 22.07
N LEU A 264 -0.48 -18.17 21.57
CA LEU A 264 -1.58 -18.11 20.62
C LEU A 264 -1.12 -18.60 19.24
N LYS A 265 -1.37 -19.87 18.96
CA LYS A 265 -1.21 -20.46 17.62
C LYS A 265 -2.05 -19.68 16.59
N THR A 266 -1.61 -19.66 15.33
CA THR A 266 -2.28 -19.02 14.19
C THR A 266 -3.78 -19.31 14.15
N PHE A 267 -4.18 -20.55 14.42
CA PHE A 267 -5.58 -20.96 14.50
C PHE A 267 -6.42 -20.11 15.46
N HIS A 268 -5.97 -19.89 16.69
CA HIS A 268 -6.73 -19.12 17.68
C HIS A 268 -6.85 -17.64 17.29
N LYS A 269 -5.80 -17.07 16.66
CA LYS A 269 -5.83 -15.69 16.17
C LYS A 269 -6.90 -15.52 15.11
N LEU A 270 -6.98 -16.47 14.16
CA LEU A 270 -7.96 -16.45 13.08
C LEU A 270 -9.36 -16.87 13.55
N LEU A 271 -9.48 -17.71 14.57
CA LEU A 271 -10.79 -18.15 15.08
C LEU A 271 -11.65 -16.98 15.55
N ILE A 272 -11.03 -16.00 16.22
CA ILE A 272 -11.72 -14.82 16.77
C ILE A 272 -12.53 -14.07 15.70
N PRO A 273 -11.93 -13.57 14.60
CA PRO A 273 -12.70 -12.87 13.57
C PRO A 273 -13.70 -13.77 12.83
N PHE A 274 -13.46 -15.08 12.70
CA PHE A 274 -14.43 -15.99 12.09
C PHE A 274 -15.70 -16.16 12.94
N ILE A 275 -15.54 -16.36 14.25
CA ILE A 275 -16.68 -16.43 15.17
C ILE A 275 -17.42 -15.09 15.22
N LEU A 276 -16.70 -13.97 15.25
CA LEU A 276 -17.30 -12.64 15.18
C LEU A 276 -18.07 -12.43 13.87
N ALA A 277 -17.54 -12.88 12.73
CA ALA A 277 -18.24 -12.84 11.46
C ALA A 277 -19.55 -13.63 11.49
N GLY A 278 -19.54 -14.83 12.11
CA GLY A 278 -20.75 -15.62 12.32
C GLY A 278 -21.81 -14.88 13.15
N ILE A 279 -21.42 -14.27 14.27
CA ILE A 279 -22.32 -13.48 15.12
C ILE A 279 -22.88 -12.26 14.36
N LEU A 280 -21.99 -11.48 13.73
CA LEU A 280 -22.38 -10.30 12.97
C LEU A 280 -23.22 -10.63 11.75
N GLY A 281 -23.05 -11.79 11.13
CA GLY A 281 -23.88 -12.23 10.00
C GLY A 281 -25.36 -12.37 10.34
N PHE A 282 -25.69 -12.66 11.60
CA PHE A 282 -27.08 -12.74 12.05
C PHE A 282 -27.58 -11.43 12.66
N LEU A 283 -26.72 -10.67 13.37
CA LEU A 283 -27.12 -9.44 14.07
C LEU A 283 -27.05 -8.17 13.20
N ALA A 284 -26.00 -8.04 12.39
CA ALA A 284 -25.70 -6.84 11.61
C ALA A 284 -24.95 -7.22 10.31
N PRO A 285 -25.62 -7.91 9.37
CA PRO A 285 -24.98 -8.43 8.15
C PRO A 285 -24.32 -7.34 7.30
N GLN A 286 -24.75 -6.08 7.44
CA GLN A 286 -24.16 -4.94 6.75
C GLN A 286 -22.69 -4.71 7.14
N LEU A 287 -22.22 -5.20 8.30
CA LEU A 287 -20.83 -5.07 8.72
C LEU A 287 -19.87 -6.06 8.05
N LEU A 288 -20.41 -7.15 7.48
CA LEU A 288 -19.61 -8.20 6.84
C LEU A 288 -18.94 -7.73 5.53
N GLY A 289 -17.95 -8.51 5.10
CA GLY A 289 -17.27 -8.32 3.81
C GLY A 289 -16.50 -7.01 3.68
N SER A 290 -16.14 -6.62 2.46
CA SER A 290 -15.42 -5.38 2.16
C SER A 290 -16.23 -4.14 2.53
N GLY A 291 -17.54 -4.15 2.32
CA GLY A 291 -18.47 -3.07 2.65
C GLY A 291 -19.04 -2.33 1.43
N ASP A 292 -19.05 -2.95 0.25
CA ASP A 292 -19.61 -2.39 -0.97
C ASP A 292 -21.10 -2.01 -0.77
N THR A 293 -21.87 -2.94 -0.21
CA THR A 293 -23.29 -2.72 0.11
C THR A 293 -23.54 -1.58 1.11
N LEU A 294 -22.60 -1.31 2.02
CA LEU A 294 -22.70 -0.18 2.95
C LEU A 294 -22.56 1.15 2.21
N VAL A 295 -21.68 1.21 1.22
CA VAL A 295 -21.47 2.41 0.41
C VAL A 295 -22.72 2.70 -0.41
N ASP A 296 -23.31 1.69 -1.04
CA ASP A 296 -24.55 1.84 -1.82
C ASP A 296 -25.71 2.36 -0.94
N LEU A 297 -25.93 1.74 0.23
CA LEU A 297 -26.97 2.18 1.17
C LEU A 297 -26.77 3.63 1.64
N LEU A 298 -25.52 4.07 1.78
CA LEU A 298 -25.21 5.45 2.17
C LEU A 298 -25.47 6.43 1.03
N ILE A 299 -25.00 6.13 -0.18
CA ILE A 299 -25.18 6.98 -1.37
C ILE A 299 -26.66 7.14 -1.73
N GLU A 300 -27.46 6.09 -1.54
CA GLU A 300 -28.91 6.12 -1.76
C GLU A 300 -29.69 6.88 -0.66
N GLY A 301 -29.01 7.36 0.40
CA GLY A 301 -29.64 8.08 1.50
C GLY A 301 -30.55 7.21 2.38
N LYS A 302 -30.37 5.89 2.36
CA LYS A 302 -31.20 4.92 3.12
C LYS A 302 -30.80 4.80 4.59
N LEU A 303 -29.72 5.45 5.01
CA LEU A 303 -29.16 5.36 6.36
C LEU A 303 -29.42 6.63 7.16
N THR A 304 -29.93 6.48 8.38
CA THR A 304 -30.04 7.59 9.34
C THR A 304 -28.69 7.91 9.99
N ALA A 305 -28.51 9.14 10.51
CA ALA A 305 -27.28 9.52 11.20
C ALA A 305 -26.88 8.54 12.33
N LEU A 306 -27.86 8.08 13.12
CA LEU A 306 -27.62 7.10 14.19
C LEU A 306 -27.14 5.75 13.64
N MET A 307 -27.74 5.27 12.54
CA MET A 307 -27.30 4.05 11.88
C MET A 307 -25.87 4.19 11.35
N ILE A 308 -25.52 5.33 10.76
CA ILE A 308 -24.17 5.57 10.23
C ILE A 308 -23.14 5.58 11.37
N VAL A 309 -23.44 6.17 12.54
CA VAL A 309 -22.56 6.08 13.72
C VAL A 309 -22.36 4.63 14.17
N ALA A 310 -23.45 3.86 14.29
CA ALA A 310 -23.38 2.47 14.70
C ALA A 310 -22.57 1.62 13.69
N LEU A 311 -22.79 1.83 12.40
CA LEU A 311 -22.07 1.16 11.32
C LEU A 311 -20.60 1.58 11.26
N LEU A 312 -20.28 2.85 11.50
CA LEU A 312 -18.91 3.35 11.55
C LEU A 312 -18.12 2.67 12.67
N VAL A 313 -18.67 2.65 13.89
CA VAL A 313 -18.02 2.01 15.05
C VAL A 313 -17.90 0.50 14.83
N GLY A 314 -18.98 -0.15 14.40
CA GLY A 314 -18.99 -1.58 14.13
C GLY A 314 -18.01 -1.99 13.03
N LYS A 315 -17.98 -1.25 11.91
CA LYS A 315 -17.10 -1.54 10.78
C LYS A 315 -15.65 -1.30 11.13
N PHE A 316 -15.35 -0.19 11.82
CA PHE A 316 -14.01 0.10 12.31
C PHE A 316 -13.49 -1.02 13.22
N ALA A 317 -14.26 -1.38 14.26
CA ALA A 317 -13.86 -2.41 15.21
C ALA A 317 -13.69 -3.77 14.54
N PHE A 318 -14.64 -4.19 13.71
CA PHE A 318 -14.59 -5.48 13.05
C PHE A 318 -13.43 -5.56 12.05
N ALA A 319 -13.20 -4.51 11.25
CA ALA A 319 -12.11 -4.47 10.28
C ALA A 319 -10.72 -4.58 10.96
N ILE A 320 -10.47 -3.84 12.04
CA ILE A 320 -9.17 -3.91 12.73
C ILE A 320 -8.96 -5.26 13.45
N ILE A 321 -10.03 -5.90 13.95
CA ILE A 321 -9.96 -7.24 14.54
C ILE A 321 -9.65 -8.28 13.45
N CYS A 322 -10.33 -8.22 12.29
CA CYS A 322 -10.08 -9.09 11.16
C CYS A 322 -8.64 -8.95 10.66
N PHE A 323 -8.18 -7.73 10.37
CA PHE A 323 -6.85 -7.53 9.83
C PHE A 323 -5.75 -7.78 10.87
N GLY A 324 -5.94 -7.35 12.12
CA GLY A 324 -5.01 -7.54 13.22
C GLY A 324 -4.72 -9.02 13.52
N SER A 325 -5.67 -9.92 13.24
CA SER A 325 -5.49 -11.37 13.37
C SER A 325 -4.46 -11.97 12.40
N GLY A 326 -4.14 -11.26 11.31
CA GLY A 326 -3.30 -11.76 10.22
C GLY A 326 -4.05 -12.56 9.16
N ALA A 327 -5.38 -12.57 9.17
CA ALA A 327 -6.20 -13.18 8.12
C ALA A 327 -5.80 -12.67 6.71
N PRO A 328 -5.69 -13.54 5.70
CA PRO A 328 -5.37 -13.12 4.34
C PRO A 328 -6.44 -12.17 3.78
N GLY A 329 -6.08 -10.91 3.53
CA GLY A 329 -7.02 -9.91 3.04
C GLY A 329 -6.50 -8.48 3.20
N GLY A 330 -6.99 -7.57 2.38
CA GLY A 330 -6.54 -6.17 2.32
C GLY A 330 -7.29 -5.26 3.30
N ILE A 331 -6.66 -4.18 3.74
CA ILE A 331 -7.33 -3.06 4.43
C ILE A 331 -7.93 -2.05 3.45
N PHE A 332 -7.42 -2.01 2.21
CA PHE A 332 -7.64 -0.93 1.25
C PHE A 332 -9.12 -0.50 1.13
N PHE A 333 -10.03 -1.43 0.79
CA PHE A 333 -11.44 -1.10 0.61
C PHE A 333 -12.17 -0.78 1.93
N PRO A 334 -12.01 -1.55 3.03
CA PRO A 334 -12.53 -1.16 4.34
C PRO A 334 -12.14 0.26 4.78
N LEU A 335 -10.94 0.74 4.43
CA LEU A 335 -10.54 2.14 4.68
C LEU A 335 -11.46 3.11 3.94
N LEU A 336 -11.69 2.89 2.64
CA LEU A 336 -12.59 3.73 1.84
C LEU A 336 -14.01 3.73 2.42
N VAL A 337 -14.53 2.59 2.86
CA VAL A 337 -15.85 2.47 3.49
C VAL A 337 -15.93 3.27 4.80
N ILE A 338 -14.90 3.21 5.64
CA ILE A 338 -14.85 4.00 6.88
C ILE A 338 -14.79 5.50 6.56
N GLY A 339 -13.98 5.91 5.58
CA GLY A 339 -13.94 7.30 5.10
C GLY A 339 -15.30 7.76 4.57
N CYS A 340 -15.97 6.92 3.78
CA CYS A 340 -17.32 7.13 3.27
C CYS A 340 -18.33 7.39 4.39
N LEU A 341 -18.34 6.57 5.44
CA LEU A 341 -19.22 6.76 6.61
C LEU A 341 -18.91 8.05 7.38
N ILE A 342 -17.63 8.43 7.53
CA ILE A 342 -17.23 9.72 8.14
C ILE A 342 -17.75 10.89 7.29
N GLY A 343 -17.58 10.82 5.96
CA GLY A 343 -18.07 11.84 5.03
C GLY A 343 -19.58 11.96 5.01
N GLY A 344 -20.31 10.84 5.11
CA GLY A 344 -21.77 10.84 5.21
C GLY A 344 -22.28 11.48 6.50
N LEU A 345 -21.65 11.18 7.64
CA LEU A 345 -21.95 11.85 8.91
C LEU A 345 -21.67 13.35 8.84
N PHE A 346 -20.52 13.72 8.28
CA PHE A 346 -20.16 15.12 8.10
C PHE A 346 -21.16 15.85 7.20
N GLY A 347 -21.56 15.24 6.07
CA GLY A 347 -22.54 15.79 5.15
C GLY A 347 -23.91 16.02 5.81
N ILE A 348 -24.44 15.03 6.53
CA ILE A 348 -25.72 15.15 7.25
C ILE A 348 -25.62 16.24 8.34
N PHE A 349 -24.52 16.29 9.08
CA PHE A 349 -24.28 17.34 10.05
C PHE A 349 -24.23 18.73 9.40
N ALA A 350 -23.53 18.87 8.27
CA ALA A 350 -23.42 20.12 7.55
C ALA A 350 -24.77 20.60 6.98
N VAL A 351 -25.64 19.69 6.55
CA VAL A 351 -27.01 20.03 6.12
C VAL A 351 -27.81 20.59 7.29
N ASN A 352 -27.77 19.92 8.44
CA ASN A 352 -28.61 20.29 9.58
C ASN A 352 -28.12 21.55 10.32
N PHE A 353 -26.81 21.79 10.35
CA PHE A 353 -26.21 22.82 11.21
C PHE A 353 -25.42 23.90 10.47
N LEU A 354 -24.96 23.63 9.24
CA LEU A 354 -24.06 24.53 8.49
C LEU A 354 -24.67 25.03 7.17
N ASN A 355 -25.99 24.90 7.00
CA ASN A 355 -26.76 25.30 5.81
C ASN A 355 -26.18 24.75 4.49
N LEU A 356 -25.68 23.51 4.51
CA LEU A 356 -25.30 22.81 3.29
C LEU A 356 -26.56 22.40 2.52
N ASP A 357 -26.54 22.55 1.20
CA ASP A 357 -27.58 21.98 0.34
C ASP A 357 -27.45 20.44 0.33
N PRO A 358 -28.53 19.69 0.66
CA PRO A 358 -28.53 18.22 0.71
C PRO A 358 -27.98 17.53 -0.54
N ASN A 359 -28.06 18.17 -1.70
CA ASN A 359 -27.54 17.65 -2.96
C ASN A 359 -26.01 17.40 -2.94
N TYR A 360 -25.28 18.01 -2.01
CA TYR A 360 -23.82 17.89 -1.91
C TYR A 360 -23.34 16.87 -0.86
N ILE A 361 -24.22 16.13 -0.19
CA ILE A 361 -23.80 15.08 0.77
C ILE A 361 -22.86 14.06 0.09
N ASN A 362 -23.22 13.61 -1.12
CA ASN A 362 -22.42 12.66 -1.89
C ASN A 362 -21.03 13.20 -2.25
N ASN A 363 -20.89 14.52 -2.41
CA ASN A 363 -19.59 15.14 -2.63
C ASN A 363 -18.70 14.95 -1.38
N PHE A 364 -19.23 15.20 -0.17
CA PHE A 364 -18.45 15.01 1.07
C PHE A 364 -18.12 13.54 1.36
N ILE A 365 -19.00 12.60 0.99
CA ILE A 365 -18.72 11.16 1.04
C ILE A 365 -17.49 10.82 0.17
N LEU A 366 -17.51 11.25 -1.09
CA LEU A 366 -16.44 11.03 -2.06
C LEU A 366 -15.11 11.66 -1.61
N LEU A 367 -15.16 12.91 -1.14
CA LEU A 367 -14.01 13.62 -0.58
C LEU A 367 -13.41 12.86 0.63
N ALA A 368 -14.27 12.34 1.51
CA ALA A 368 -13.82 11.64 2.69
C ALA A 368 -13.19 10.27 2.41
N MET A 369 -13.63 9.56 1.36
CA MET A 369 -12.96 8.34 0.90
C MET A 369 -11.49 8.60 0.55
N ALA A 370 -11.22 9.61 -0.29
CA ALA A 370 -9.85 9.97 -0.70
C ALA A 370 -9.01 10.50 0.48
N GLY A 371 -9.58 11.40 1.29
CA GLY A 371 -8.87 12.02 2.40
C GLY A 371 -8.49 11.02 3.49
N TYR A 372 -9.40 10.09 3.84
CA TYR A 372 -9.12 9.06 4.84
C TYR A 372 -8.09 8.04 4.35
N PHE A 373 -8.20 7.62 3.08
CA PHE A 373 -7.18 6.78 2.45
C PHE A 373 -5.80 7.44 2.52
N THR A 374 -5.73 8.72 2.15
CA THR A 374 -4.49 9.50 2.14
C THR A 374 -3.87 9.62 3.54
N ALA A 375 -4.69 9.88 4.57
CA ALA A 375 -4.21 10.01 5.95
C ALA A 375 -3.56 8.71 6.48
N ILE A 376 -4.02 7.55 6.00
CA ILE A 376 -3.62 6.23 6.50
C ILE A 376 -2.46 5.66 5.69
N VAL A 377 -2.59 5.67 4.36
CA VAL A 377 -1.64 5.04 3.43
C VAL A 377 -0.48 5.97 3.12
N ARG A 378 -0.68 7.30 3.10
CA ARG A 378 0.30 8.30 2.68
C ARG A 378 0.59 8.35 1.18
N ALA A 379 -0.37 7.89 0.38
CA ALA A 379 -0.36 7.97 -1.09
C ALA A 379 -1.49 8.90 -1.60
N PRO A 380 -1.33 10.24 -1.49
CA PRO A 380 -2.36 11.20 -1.89
C PRO A 380 -2.74 11.11 -3.37
N VAL A 381 -1.77 10.95 -4.28
CA VAL A 381 -2.05 10.95 -5.72
C VAL A 381 -2.86 9.71 -6.09
N THR A 382 -2.51 8.56 -5.52
CA THR A 382 -3.27 7.31 -5.66
C THR A 382 -4.73 7.50 -5.23
N GLY A 383 -4.96 8.06 -4.04
CA GLY A 383 -6.31 8.25 -3.53
C GLY A 383 -7.15 9.17 -4.41
N ILE A 384 -6.55 10.26 -4.93
CA ILE A 384 -7.23 11.20 -5.83
C ILE A 384 -7.61 10.51 -7.15
N ILE A 385 -6.65 9.83 -7.79
CA ILE A 385 -6.86 9.19 -9.10
C ILE A 385 -7.82 8.01 -8.99
N LEU A 386 -7.75 7.22 -7.92
CA LEU A 386 -8.67 6.11 -7.69
C LEU A 386 -10.11 6.60 -7.59
N ILE A 387 -10.37 7.61 -6.75
CA ILE A 387 -11.71 8.14 -6.59
C ILE A 387 -12.17 8.85 -7.88
N PHE A 388 -11.27 9.48 -8.61
CA PHE A 388 -11.57 10.00 -9.93
C PHE A 388 -12.05 8.91 -10.90
N GLU A 389 -11.33 7.79 -11.04
CA GLU A 389 -11.70 6.70 -11.96
C GLU A 389 -12.99 5.99 -11.52
N MET A 390 -13.19 5.78 -10.21
CA MET A 390 -14.39 5.12 -9.70
C MET A 390 -15.66 5.97 -9.83
N THR A 391 -15.54 7.29 -10.04
CA THR A 391 -16.68 8.22 -10.09
C THR A 391 -16.87 8.93 -11.43
N GLY A 392 -15.83 8.94 -12.28
CA GLY A 392 -15.87 9.51 -13.63
C GLY A 392 -15.96 11.05 -13.70
N SER A 393 -15.89 11.76 -12.56
CA SER A 393 -16.11 13.22 -12.52
C SER A 393 -14.82 14.01 -12.29
N LEU A 394 -14.35 14.71 -13.33
CA LEU A 394 -13.21 15.65 -13.25
C LEU A 394 -13.53 16.89 -12.41
N SER A 395 -14.82 17.23 -12.26
CA SER A 395 -15.25 18.47 -11.60
C SER A 395 -14.94 18.54 -10.09
N HIS A 396 -14.55 17.41 -9.49
CA HIS A 396 -14.20 17.30 -8.08
C HIS A 396 -12.69 17.20 -7.81
N LEU A 397 -11.84 17.28 -8.83
CA LEU A 397 -10.40 17.09 -8.65
C LEU A 397 -9.80 18.11 -7.66
N LEU A 398 -10.14 19.39 -7.77
CA LEU A 398 -9.67 20.43 -6.85
C LEU A 398 -10.07 20.18 -5.38
N PRO A 399 -11.35 19.95 -5.04
CA PRO A 399 -11.73 19.69 -3.66
C PRO A 399 -11.18 18.35 -3.13
N ILE A 400 -11.09 17.30 -3.95
CA ILE A 400 -10.48 16.01 -3.55
C ILE A 400 -9.00 16.19 -3.22
N THR A 401 -8.25 16.92 -4.06
CA THR A 401 -6.84 17.21 -3.79
C THR A 401 -6.67 18.01 -2.50
N THR A 402 -7.55 18.99 -2.28
CA THR A 402 -7.51 19.85 -1.09
C THR A 402 -7.72 19.03 0.19
N VAL A 403 -8.77 18.20 0.25
CA VAL A 403 -9.04 17.37 1.45
C VAL A 403 -7.93 16.37 1.70
N SER A 404 -7.38 15.74 0.64
CA SER A 404 -6.32 14.74 0.75
C SER A 404 -5.02 15.35 1.28
N ILE A 405 -4.62 16.53 0.78
CA ILE A 405 -3.41 17.22 1.26
C ILE A 405 -3.57 17.62 2.73
N ILE A 406 -4.74 18.14 3.13
CA ILE A 406 -4.97 18.54 4.53
C ILE A 406 -4.96 17.32 5.45
N ALA A 407 -5.63 16.23 5.05
CA ALA A 407 -5.63 14.98 5.81
C ALA A 407 -4.21 14.39 5.92
N TYR A 408 -3.40 14.49 4.86
CA TYR A 408 -1.98 14.14 4.88
C TYR A 408 -1.21 14.98 5.90
N ILE A 409 -1.26 16.32 5.80
CA ILE A 409 -0.51 17.21 6.69
C ILE A 409 -0.89 16.95 8.15
N VAL A 410 -2.18 16.83 8.45
CA VAL A 410 -2.66 16.63 9.82
C VAL A 410 -2.17 15.29 10.40
N ALA A 411 -2.25 14.20 9.63
CA ALA A 411 -1.72 12.93 10.10
C ALA A 411 -0.18 13.00 10.27
N ASP A 412 0.53 13.77 9.44
CA ASP A 412 1.99 13.92 9.49
C ASP A 412 2.44 14.71 10.72
N LEU A 413 1.73 15.79 11.05
CA LEU A 413 1.90 16.54 12.31
C LEU A 413 1.71 15.65 13.55
N LEU A 414 0.83 14.65 13.47
CA LEU A 414 0.65 13.64 14.52
C LEU A 414 1.73 12.55 14.54
N LYS A 415 2.73 12.63 13.66
CA LYS A 415 3.82 11.65 13.49
C LYS A 415 3.31 10.23 13.21
N SER A 416 2.15 10.11 12.55
CA SER A 416 1.61 8.83 12.12
C SER A 416 2.37 8.34 10.89
N LYS A 417 3.13 7.24 11.02
CA LYS A 417 3.82 6.62 9.88
C LYS A 417 2.82 6.06 8.84
N PRO A 418 3.22 5.92 7.56
CA PRO A 418 2.47 5.13 6.58
C PRO A 418 2.16 3.73 7.11
N ILE A 419 0.93 3.27 6.90
CA ILE A 419 0.49 2.00 7.49
C ILE A 419 1.22 0.80 6.90
N TYR A 420 1.46 0.77 5.57
CA TYR A 420 2.12 -0.36 4.93
C TYR A 420 3.60 -0.47 5.31
N GLU A 421 4.29 0.66 5.45
CA GLU A 421 5.65 0.69 6.02
C GLU A 421 5.69 0.16 7.45
N SER A 422 4.75 0.59 8.30
CA SER A 422 4.66 0.14 9.70
C SER A 422 4.41 -1.37 9.80
N LEU A 423 3.55 -1.89 8.92
CA LEU A 423 3.26 -3.32 8.82
C LEU A 423 4.47 -4.11 8.30
N LEU A 424 5.22 -3.56 7.33
CA LEU A 424 6.45 -4.16 6.83
C LEU A 424 7.54 -4.19 7.92
N GLU A 425 7.73 -3.10 8.66
CA GLU A 425 8.66 -3.04 9.80
C GLU A 425 8.34 -4.14 10.83
N ASN A 426 7.06 -4.32 11.18
CA ASN A 426 6.63 -5.36 12.12
C ASN A 426 6.86 -6.77 11.56
N LEU A 427 6.60 -6.99 10.27
CA LEU A 427 6.83 -8.27 9.61
C LEU A 427 8.32 -8.65 9.62
N LEU A 428 9.21 -7.70 9.32
CA LEU A 428 10.66 -7.93 9.30
C LEU A 428 11.23 -8.19 10.69
N LYS A 429 10.81 -7.41 11.70
CA LYS A 429 11.19 -7.61 13.11
C LYS A 429 10.86 -9.03 13.58
N LYS A 430 9.66 -9.53 13.26
CA LYS A 430 9.21 -10.87 13.65
C LYS A 430 10.05 -12.00 13.03
N ARG A 431 10.71 -11.74 11.90
CA ARG A 431 11.51 -12.74 11.18
C ARG A 431 13.00 -12.64 11.44
N ASN A 432 13.44 -11.88 12.44
CA ASN A 432 14.85 -11.64 12.76
C ASN A 432 15.69 -11.14 11.58
N PHE A 433 15.06 -10.53 10.57
CA PHE A 433 15.82 -9.75 9.62
C PHE A 433 16.29 -8.50 10.36
N SER A 434 17.60 -8.24 10.33
CA SER A 434 18.15 -6.98 10.80
C SER A 434 17.51 -5.87 9.97
N VAL A 435 16.46 -5.27 10.51
CA VAL A 435 16.01 -3.96 10.06
C VAL A 435 17.17 -3.06 10.44
N TYR A 436 18.07 -2.79 9.48
CA TYR A 436 18.96 -1.66 9.59
C TYR A 436 18.04 -0.47 9.84
N LYS A 437 18.00 -0.02 11.10
CA LYS A 437 17.45 1.29 11.42
C LYS A 437 18.23 2.22 10.51
N GLY A 438 17.55 2.89 9.57
CA GLY A 438 18.12 4.04 8.91
C GLY A 438 18.48 5.01 10.02
N VAL A 439 19.73 4.97 10.45
CA VAL A 439 20.27 5.99 11.32
C VAL A 439 20.43 7.19 10.40
N GLY A 440 19.87 8.32 10.85
CA GLY A 440 20.15 9.67 10.37
C GLY A 440 19.65 10.07 8.98
N GLU A 441 19.21 11.32 8.90
CA GLU A 441 19.35 12.11 7.67
C GLU A 441 20.84 12.09 7.27
N LYS A 442 21.16 11.72 6.02
CA LYS A 442 22.55 11.67 5.55
C LYS A 442 22.97 13.06 5.09
N VAL A 443 24.16 13.47 5.50
CA VAL A 443 24.77 14.76 5.11
C VAL A 443 26.07 14.49 4.36
N LEU A 444 26.34 15.31 3.34
CA LEU A 444 27.60 15.32 2.60
C LEU A 444 28.43 16.50 3.09
N LEU A 445 29.68 16.23 3.43
CA LEU A 445 30.66 17.21 3.87
C LEU A 445 31.82 17.23 2.89
N ASP A 446 32.23 18.42 2.47
CA ASP A 446 33.31 18.64 1.52
C ASP A 446 34.54 19.16 2.26
N PHE A 447 35.69 18.52 2.07
CA PHE A 447 36.96 18.94 2.65
C PHE A 447 38.01 19.12 1.56
N MET A 448 38.70 20.26 1.57
CA MET A 448 39.86 20.49 0.73
C MET A 448 41.11 19.94 1.43
N ILE A 449 41.91 19.16 0.72
CA ILE A 449 43.18 18.63 1.23
C ILE A 449 44.24 19.72 1.10
N ASN A 450 44.77 20.20 2.21
CA ASN A 450 45.87 21.17 2.21
C ASN A 450 47.19 20.50 1.85
N VAL A 451 48.11 21.31 1.30
CA VAL A 451 49.51 20.93 1.11
C VAL A 451 50.09 20.52 2.46
N ASP A 452 50.89 19.44 2.48
CA ASP A 452 51.53 18.90 3.69
C ASP A 452 50.58 18.44 4.81
N SER A 453 49.28 18.33 4.54
CA SER A 453 48.33 17.68 5.47
C SER A 453 48.57 16.18 5.56
N TYR A 454 48.07 15.55 6.63
CA TYR A 454 48.19 14.10 6.81
C TYR A 454 47.57 13.31 5.66
N LEU A 455 46.54 13.85 5.01
CA LEU A 455 45.91 13.22 3.85
C LEU A 455 46.75 13.32 2.57
N ASP A 456 47.69 14.27 2.46
CA ASP A 456 48.47 14.45 1.25
C ASP A 456 49.39 13.23 0.99
N ASN A 457 49.43 12.79 -0.27
CA ASN A 457 50.19 11.63 -0.75
C ASN A 457 49.89 10.28 -0.07
N HIS A 458 48.77 10.14 0.63
CA HIS A 458 48.33 8.88 1.21
C HIS A 458 47.24 8.21 0.37
N GLN A 459 47.19 6.87 0.38
CA GLN A 459 46.05 6.15 -0.18
C GLN A 459 44.91 6.13 0.83
N ILE A 460 43.67 6.15 0.34
CA ILE A 460 42.47 6.11 1.19
C ILE A 460 42.48 4.95 2.18
N LYS A 461 42.94 3.76 1.76
CA LYS A 461 42.98 2.57 2.63
C LYS A 461 44.00 2.67 3.78
N ASP A 462 45.01 3.53 3.64
CA ASP A 462 46.11 3.66 4.59
C ASP A 462 45.79 4.70 5.69
N ILE A 463 44.67 5.42 5.54
CA ILE A 463 44.20 6.44 6.48
C ILE A 463 43.20 5.83 7.45
N ASN A 464 43.34 6.16 8.74
CA ASN A 464 42.42 5.71 9.78
C ASN A 464 41.22 6.66 9.89
N TRP A 465 40.20 6.41 9.06
CA TRP A 465 39.01 7.26 8.99
C TRP A 465 38.14 7.18 10.25
N PRO A 466 37.41 8.25 10.61
CA PRO A 466 36.41 8.22 11.67
C PRO A 466 35.38 7.10 11.46
N LYS A 467 34.89 6.53 12.56
CA LYS A 467 33.77 5.58 12.49
C LYS A 467 32.52 6.30 11.93
N ASN A 468 31.71 5.58 11.17
CA ASN A 468 30.44 6.07 10.58
C ASN A 468 30.55 7.11 9.45
N CYS A 469 31.69 7.23 8.78
CA CYS A 469 31.81 8.02 7.55
C CYS A 469 32.13 7.15 6.32
N LEU A 470 31.72 7.61 5.14
CA LEU A 470 32.06 6.98 3.86
C LEU A 470 32.51 8.04 2.86
N ILE A 471 33.69 7.86 2.25
CA ILE A 471 34.13 8.71 1.15
C ILE A 471 33.38 8.28 -0.11
N VAL A 472 32.62 9.20 -0.70
CA VAL A 472 31.74 8.89 -1.84
C VAL A 472 32.29 9.43 -3.15
N SER A 473 33.08 10.51 -3.09
CA SER A 473 33.60 11.18 -4.28
C SER A 473 34.87 11.97 -4.00
N LEU A 474 35.65 12.19 -5.04
CA LEU A 474 36.83 13.04 -5.03
C LEU A 474 36.82 13.96 -6.25
N HIS A 475 37.08 15.25 -6.02
CA HIS A 475 37.19 16.27 -7.07
C HIS A 475 38.66 16.66 -7.25
N ARG A 476 39.20 16.41 -8.45
CA ARG A 476 40.57 16.79 -8.84
C ARG A 476 40.53 17.48 -10.19
N ASP A 477 41.18 18.64 -10.30
CA ASP A 477 41.27 19.40 -11.56
C ASP A 477 39.91 19.64 -12.23
N GLY A 478 38.88 19.93 -11.41
CA GLY A 478 37.50 20.15 -11.88
C GLY A 478 36.74 18.89 -12.32
N LYS A 479 37.32 17.69 -12.19
CA LYS A 479 36.66 16.42 -12.49
C LYS A 479 36.35 15.64 -11.22
N GLU A 480 35.10 15.18 -11.15
CA GLU A 480 34.61 14.33 -10.09
C GLU A 480 34.77 12.85 -10.47
N PHE A 481 35.27 12.03 -9.55
CA PHE A 481 35.33 10.58 -9.74
C PHE A 481 35.19 9.84 -8.40
N ILE A 482 34.69 8.60 -8.48
CA ILE A 482 34.53 7.74 -7.30
C ILE A 482 35.90 7.13 -6.97
N PRO A 483 36.48 7.44 -5.80
CA PRO A 483 37.78 6.92 -5.43
C PRO A 483 37.65 5.47 -4.92
N LYS A 484 38.74 4.73 -5.01
CA LYS A 484 38.91 3.37 -4.47
C LYS A 484 39.92 3.39 -3.32
N GLY A 485 40.01 2.32 -2.55
CA GLY A 485 40.96 2.24 -1.42
C GLY A 485 42.43 2.48 -1.82
N ASP A 486 42.82 2.18 -3.06
CA ASP A 486 44.14 2.43 -3.63
C ASP A 486 44.30 3.81 -4.28
N THR A 487 43.29 4.67 -4.22
CA THR A 487 43.35 6.03 -4.76
C THR A 487 44.21 6.90 -3.84
N TYR A 488 45.23 7.52 -4.41
CA TYR A 488 46.03 8.54 -3.75
C TYR A 488 45.27 9.84 -3.65
N LEU A 489 45.25 10.40 -2.44
CA LEU A 489 44.84 11.76 -2.14
C LEU A 489 46.01 12.71 -2.43
N LYS A 490 45.71 13.88 -2.99
CA LYS A 490 46.70 14.92 -3.31
C LYS A 490 46.23 16.26 -2.76
N ALA A 491 47.18 17.12 -2.45
CA ALA A 491 46.89 18.51 -2.15
C ALA A 491 46.00 19.16 -3.23
N SER A 492 45.07 20.02 -2.80
CA SER A 492 44.02 20.65 -3.59
C SER A 492 42.89 19.74 -4.07
N ASP A 493 42.92 18.44 -3.76
CA ASP A 493 41.73 17.59 -3.95
C ASP A 493 40.62 18.03 -2.99
N ILE A 494 39.37 17.90 -3.45
CA ILE A 494 38.19 18.01 -2.59
C ILE A 494 37.64 16.61 -2.36
N ILE A 495 37.61 16.15 -1.11
CA ILE A 495 37.00 14.88 -0.72
C ILE A 495 35.57 15.12 -0.25
N ILE A 496 34.64 14.32 -0.77
CA ILE A 496 33.24 14.34 -0.35
C ILE A 496 32.99 13.14 0.56
N VAL A 497 32.66 13.43 1.81
CA VAL A 497 32.43 12.45 2.87
C VAL A 497 30.95 12.45 3.25
N MET A 498 30.33 11.27 3.19
CA MET A 498 28.97 11.05 3.63
C MET A 498 28.95 10.55 5.07
N CYS A 499 28.08 11.12 5.90
CA CYS A 499 27.85 10.71 7.27
C CYS A 499 26.40 10.88 7.71
N ASP A 500 26.10 10.44 8.93
CA ASP A 500 24.84 10.74 9.60
C ASP A 500 24.82 12.15 10.19
N LYS A 501 23.69 12.86 10.09
CA LYS A 501 23.49 14.21 10.65
C LYS A 501 23.78 14.29 12.16
N THR A 502 23.62 13.19 12.89
CA THR A 502 23.96 13.13 14.31
C THR A 502 25.46 13.14 14.56
N ASP A 503 26.25 12.68 13.59
CA ASP A 503 27.69 12.51 13.66
C ASP A 503 28.42 13.63 12.88
N GLU A 504 27.67 14.53 12.23
CA GLU A 504 28.15 15.59 11.34
C GLU A 504 29.25 16.44 11.99
N SER A 505 28.99 16.97 13.19
CA SER A 505 29.95 17.82 13.91
C SER A 505 31.24 17.07 14.24
N TYR A 506 31.14 15.83 14.71
CA TYR A 506 32.30 15.01 15.06
C TYR A 506 33.13 14.65 13.83
N ILE A 507 32.47 14.30 12.73
CA ILE A 507 33.13 13.92 11.48
C ILE A 507 33.75 15.15 10.81
N TYR A 508 33.10 16.31 10.89
CA TYR A 508 33.65 17.58 10.43
C TYR A 508 34.98 17.88 11.12
N ASP A 509 35.00 17.88 12.45
CA ASP A 509 36.22 18.18 13.22
C ASP A 509 37.33 17.15 12.95
N ALA A 510 36.98 15.86 12.94
CA ALA A 510 37.96 14.79 12.75
C ALA A 510 38.56 14.77 11.33
N VAL A 511 37.74 14.87 10.28
CA VAL A 511 38.24 14.87 8.89
C VAL A 511 38.93 16.20 8.57
N SER A 512 38.43 17.32 9.08
CA SER A 512 39.10 18.61 8.91
C SER A 512 40.50 18.57 9.52
N SER A 513 40.67 17.98 10.71
CA SER A 513 42.00 17.87 11.34
C SER A 513 43.00 17.03 10.53
N LEU A 514 42.52 16.04 9.76
CA LEU A 514 43.37 15.25 8.87
C LEU A 514 43.72 16.03 7.59
N ALA A 515 42.79 16.86 7.12
CA ALA A 515 42.89 17.61 5.86
C ALA A 515 43.63 18.95 5.97
N THR A 516 43.78 19.49 7.18
CA THR A 516 44.56 20.70 7.47
C THR A 516 45.97 20.35 7.95
N GLU A 517 46.92 21.28 7.81
CA GLU A 517 48.28 21.13 8.36
C GLU A 517 48.25 20.82 9.86
N ASN A 518 49.23 20.03 10.31
CA ASN A 518 49.61 20.01 11.73
C ASN A 518 50.55 21.17 12.05
#